data_AF-V7CTA5-F1
#
_entry.id   AF-V7CTA5-F1
#
_cell.length_a   1.000
_cell.length_b   1.000
_cell.length_c   1.000
_cell.angle_alpha   90.00
_cell.angle_beta   90.00
_cell.angle_gamma   90.00
#
_symmetry.space_group_name_H-M   'P 1'
#
loop_
_entity.id
_entity.type
_entity.pdbx_description
1 polymer ?
#
loop_
_entity_poly.entity_id
_entity_poly.type
_entity_poly.pdbx_seq_one_letter_code
_entity_poly.pdbx_strand_id
1 'polypeptide(L)' 'MPIDKSWISKPRNTIEYANGLNEFLEFAFGHANGVVIKCPCSKCGFNKWQTRDVVQEHLTCSTFPQNY' A
#
# COMPACT_ATOMS: atom_id res chain seq x y z
N MET A 1 8.15 9.71 -11.66
CA MET A 1 9.26 9.13 -10.88
C MET A 1 8.79 7.81 -10.30
N PRO A 2 9.62 6.76 -10.24
CA PRO A 2 9.24 5.53 -9.55
C PRO A 2 9.00 5.85 -8.07
N ILE A 3 7.97 5.25 -7.49
CA ILE A 3 7.73 5.34 -6.05
C ILE A 3 8.91 4.68 -5.33
N ASP A 4 9.50 5.40 -4.38
CA ASP A 4 10.48 4.82 -3.49
C ASP A 4 9.77 3.74 -2.66
N LYS A 5 10.30 2.50 -2.65
CA LYS A 5 9.73 1.38 -1.89
C LYS A 5 10.46 1.13 -0.56
N SER A 6 11.47 1.95 -0.22
CA SER A 6 12.24 1.78 1.00
C SER A 6 11.39 1.95 2.26
N TRP A 7 10.29 2.70 2.17
CA TRP A 7 9.33 2.83 3.29
C TRP A 7 8.67 1.49 3.66
N ILE A 8 8.60 0.52 2.75
CA ILE A 8 7.99 -0.80 3.02
C ILE A 8 8.80 -1.59 4.05
N SER A 9 10.13 -1.40 4.08
CA SER A 9 11.01 -2.03 5.06
C SER A 9 11.10 -1.26 6.37
N LYS A 10 10.53 -0.05 6.44
CA LYS A 10 10.50 0.75 7.67
C LYS A 10 9.48 0.19 8.66
N PRO A 11 9.72 0.38 9.97
CA PRO A 11 8.75 0.01 10.99
C PRO A 11 7.45 0.80 10.81
N ARG A 12 6.30 0.15 10.96
CA ARG A 12 4.97 0.77 10.74
C ARG A 12 4.63 1.88 11.72
N ASN A 13 5.32 1.93 12.86
CA ASN A 13 5.17 2.98 13.86
C ASN A 13 5.98 4.24 13.52
N THR A 14 6.71 4.27 12.40
CA THR A 14 7.41 5.48 11.96
C THR A 14 6.57 6.30 11.01
N ILE A 15 6.80 7.61 11.06
CA ILE A 15 6.19 8.59 10.15
C ILE A 15 6.63 8.31 8.70
N GLU A 16 7.84 7.77 8.49
CA GLU A 16 8.35 7.38 7.17
C GLU A 16 7.44 6.33 6.50
N TYR A 17 6.99 5.32 7.25
CA TYR A 17 6.06 4.31 6.75
C TYR A 17 4.71 4.93 6.39
N ALA A 18 4.18 5.79 7.27
CA ALA A 18 2.89 6.44 7.05
C ALA A 18 2.90 7.36 5.81
N ASN A 19 3.97 8.14 5.65
CA ASN A 19 4.15 9.02 4.50
C ASN A 19 4.28 8.23 3.19
N GLY A 20 5.15 7.21 3.16
CA GLY A 20 5.33 6.37 1.98
C GLY A 20 4.06 5.58 1.61
N LEU A 21 3.31 5.11 2.62
CA LEU A 21 2.01 4.49 2.41
C LEU A 21 1.01 5.47 1.80
N ASN A 22 0.92 6.70 2.31
CA ASN A 22 0.01 7.70 1.77
C ASN A 22 0.39 8.09 0.34
N GLU A 23 1.67 8.34 0.05
CA GLU A 23 2.15 8.59 -1.32
C GLU A 23 1.84 7.42 -2.27
N PHE A 24 1.99 6.18 -1.80
CA PHE A 24 1.62 5.00 -2.56
C PHE A 24 0.12 4.94 -2.87
N LEU A 25 -0.73 5.20 -1.88
CA LEU A 25 -2.17 5.26 -2.09
C LEU A 25 -2.52 6.36 -3.08
N GLU A 26 -2.04 7.59 -2.88
CA GLU A 26 -2.30 8.71 -3.80
C GLU A 26 -1.84 8.40 -5.23
N PHE A 27 -0.67 7.77 -5.41
CA PHE A 27 -0.19 7.37 -6.73
C PHE A 27 -1.06 6.25 -7.35
N ALA A 28 -1.35 5.19 -6.58
CA ALA A 28 -2.11 4.04 -7.06
C ALA A 28 -3.57 4.40 -7.38
N PHE A 29 -4.21 5.21 -6.55
CA PHE A 29 -5.58 5.68 -6.75
C PHE A 29 -5.65 6.85 -7.73
N GLY A 30 -4.64 7.71 -7.81
CA GLY A 30 -4.58 8.80 -8.79
C GLY A 30 -4.41 8.31 -10.23
N HIS A 31 -3.79 7.14 -10.44
CA HIS A 31 -3.72 6.47 -11.74
C HIS A 31 -4.88 5.50 -12.02
N ALA A 32 -5.58 5.04 -10.98
CA ALA A 32 -6.72 4.15 -11.16
C ALA A 32 -7.97 4.98 -11.51
N ASN A 33 -8.61 4.67 -12.63
CA ASN A 33 -9.96 5.19 -12.96
C ASN A 33 -11.07 4.67 -12.02
N GLY A 34 -10.70 4.15 -10.85
CA GLY A 34 -11.59 3.46 -9.94
C GLY A 34 -11.19 3.67 -8.49
N VAL A 35 -12.21 3.73 -7.63
CA VAL A 35 -12.13 3.88 -6.17
C VAL A 35 -11.48 2.66 -5.49
N VAL A 36 -10.95 1.70 -6.27
CA VAL A 36 -10.38 0.44 -5.80
C VAL A 36 -9.09 0.12 -6.53
N ILE A 37 -8.11 -0.41 -5.79
CA ILE A 37 -6.86 -0.96 -6.33
C ILE A 37 -6.70 -2.40 -5.87
N LYS A 38 -5.86 -3.18 -6.57
CA LYS A 38 -5.47 -4.51 -6.10
C LYS A 38 -4.65 -4.38 -4.81
N CYS A 39 -5.13 -4.96 -3.70
CA CYS A 39 -4.41 -4.90 -2.42
C CYS A 39 -3.07 -5.64 -2.55
N PRO A 40 -1.94 -4.94 -2.32
CA PRO A 40 -0.62 -5.54 -2.37
C PRO A 40 -0.24 -6.29 -1.08
N CYS A 41 -1.15 -6.34 -0.12
CA CYS A 41 -1.00 -7.04 1.12
C CYS A 41 -0.85 -8.56 0.91
N SER A 42 0.01 -9.19 1.71
CA SER A 42 0.23 -10.65 1.68
C SER A 42 -1.06 -11.45 1.87
N LYS A 43 -2.00 -10.94 2.68
CA LYS A 43 -3.32 -11.55 2.89
C LYS A 43 -4.21 -11.60 1.65
N CYS A 44 -4.14 -10.60 0.77
CA CYS A 44 -5.00 -10.57 -0.43
C CYS A 44 -4.30 -11.11 -1.68
N GLY A 45 -2.96 -11.24 -1.65
CA GLY A 45 -2.20 -11.86 -2.74
C GLY A 45 -2.40 -11.17 -4.09
N PHE A 46 -2.52 -9.84 -4.13
CA PHE A 46 -2.72 -9.05 -5.36
C PHE A 46 -3.98 -9.39 -6.17
N ASN A 47 -4.90 -10.18 -5.65
CA ASN A 47 -6.09 -10.63 -6.39
C ASN A 47 -7.38 -9.92 -5.97
N LYS A 48 -7.39 -9.20 -4.85
CA LYS A 48 -8.58 -8.50 -4.37
C LYS A 48 -8.49 -7.00 -4.63
N TRP A 49 -9.51 -6.46 -5.30
CA TRP A 49 -9.73 -5.04 -5.45
C TRP A 49 -10.32 -4.48 -4.16
N GLN A 50 -9.68 -3.50 -3.57
CA GLN A 50 -10.03 -2.91 -2.27
C GLN A 50 -9.95 -1.39 -2.35
N THR A 51 -10.75 -0.71 -1.54
CA THR A 51 -10.75 0.76 -1.45
C THR A 51 -9.54 1.27 -0.68
N ARG A 52 -9.28 2.57 -0.77
CA ARG A 52 -8.14 3.25 -0.12
C ARG A 52 -8.06 2.92 1.36
N ASP A 53 -9.17 3.05 2.08
CA ASP A 53 -9.25 2.80 3.52
C ASP A 53 -8.91 1.35 3.88
N VAL A 54 -9.44 0.38 3.12
CA VAL A 54 -9.20 -1.05 3.35
C VAL A 54 -7.76 -1.43 3.01
N VAL A 55 -7.20 -0.88 1.93
CA VAL A 55 -5.79 -1.13 1.60
C VAL A 55 -4.88 -0.51 2.65
N GLN A 56 -5.18 0.71 3.12
CA GLN A 56 -4.43 1.36 4.18
C GLN A 56 -4.43 0.52 5.45
N GLU A 57 -5.61 0.09 5.92
CA GLU A 57 -5.75 -0.77 7.10
C GLU A 57 -4.99 -2.09 6.92
N HIS A 58 -5.13 -2.73 5.76
CA HIS A 58 -4.45 -3.98 5.46
C HIS A 58 -2.92 -3.82 5.46
N LEU A 59 -2.38 -2.69 5.03
CA LEU A 59 -0.92 -2.44 5.01
C LEU A 59 -0.40 -2.02 6.39
N THR A 60 -1.20 -1.27 7.15
CA THR A 60 -0.90 -0.98 8.55
C THR A 60 -0.94 -2.24 9.42
N CYS A 61 -1.84 -3.19 9.16
CA CYS A 61 -1.98 -4.42 9.96
C CYS A 61 -1.20 -5.62 9.41
N SER A 62 -1.01 -5.73 8.10
CA SER A 62 -0.40 -6.89 7.43
C SER A 62 0.87 -6.52 6.66
N THR A 63 1.81 -7.44 6.52
CA THR A 63 3.05 -7.21 5.76
C THR A 63 2.82 -7.29 4.28
N PHE A 64 3.62 -6.53 3.54
CA PHE A 64 3.84 -6.83 2.14
C PHE A 64 4.48 -8.23 2.04
N PRO A 65 4.13 -9.00 1.00
CA PRO A 65 4.83 -10.23 0.73
C PRO A 65 6.31 -9.93 0.50
N GLN A 66 7.18 -10.85 0.91
CA GLN A 66 8.64 -10.69 0.98
C GLN A 66 9.32 -10.39 -0.37
N ASN A 67 8.57 -10.43 -1.48
CA ASN A 67 9.02 -10.26 -2.86
C ASN A 67 8.37 -9.07 -3.59
N TYR A 68 7.90 -8.04 -2.87
CA TYR A 68 7.21 -6.88 -3.45
C TYR A 68 8.16 -5.76 -3.93
#